data_AF-A0A7U6QM28-F1
#
_entry.id   AF-A0A7U6QM28-F1
#
_cell.length_a   1.000
_cell.length_b   1.000
_cell.length_c   1.000
_cell.angle_alpha   90.00
_cell.angle_beta   90.00
_cell.angle_gamma   90.00
#
_symmetry.space_group_name_H-M   'P 1'
#
loop_
_entity.id
_entity.type
_entity.pdbx_description
1 polymer ?
#
loop_
_entity_poly.entity_id
_entity_poly.type
_entity_poly.pdbx_seq_one_letter_code
_entity_poly.pdbx_strand_id
1 'polypeptide(L)' 'MMLLDYVDFQEDDDSIDLGCGYGVLGMTAARECPNGQHTLIDKDFMAVEYARRNCEKMV' A
#
# COMPACT_ATOMS: atom_id res chain seq x y z
N MET A 1 -6.53 -4.53 -17.43
CA MET A 1 -5.92 -3.20 -17.34
C MET A 1 -6.14 -2.70 -15.94
N MET A 2 -5.28 -3.16 -15.05
CA MET A 2 -5.21 -2.79 -13.64
C MET A 2 -3.94 -1.94 -13.44
N LEU A 3 -3.94 -1.01 -12.49
CA LEU A 3 -2.81 -0.10 -12.23
C LEU A 3 -1.48 -0.85 -12.06
N LEU A 4 -1.51 -1.95 -11.30
CA LEU A 4 -0.33 -2.76 -10.97
C LEU A 4 0.28 -3.49 -12.17
N ASP A 5 -0.47 -3.68 -13.27
CA ASP A 5 0.06 -4.31 -14.49
C ASP A 5 1.15 -3.45 -15.17
N TYR A 6 1.29 -2.19 -14.76
CA TYR A 6 2.19 -1.19 -15.37
C TYR A 6 3.29 -0.70 -14.42
N VAL A 7 3.42 -1.31 -13.24
CA VAL A 7 4.44 -0.96 -12.26
C VAL A 7 5.51 -2.04 -12.29
N ASP A 8 6.77 -1.64 -12.49
CA ASP A 8 7.94 -2.52 -12.45
C ASP A 8 8.66 -2.33 -11.11
N PHE A 9 8.24 -3.10 -10.11
CA PHE A 9 8.73 -2.98 -8.74
C PHE A 9 10.19 -3.41 -8.60
N GLN A 10 10.98 -2.61 -7.89
CA GLN A 10 12.28 -2.99 -7.33
C GLN A 10 12.16 -3.28 -5.83
N GLU A 11 13.04 -4.12 -5.28
CA GLU A 11 12.94 -4.56 -3.88
C GLU A 11 12.99 -3.41 -2.86
N ASP A 12 13.63 -2.30 -3.21
CA ASP A 12 13.91 -1.12 -2.40
C ASP A 12 13.09 0.12 -2.78
N ASP A 13 12.10 -0.01 -3.67
CA ASP A 13 11.25 1.11 -4.06
C ASP A 13 10.35 1.60 -2.91
N ASP A 14 10.37 2.90 -2.65
CA ASP A 14 9.42 3.57 -1.76
C ASP A 14 8.09 3.87 -2.48
N SER A 15 6.97 3.92 -1.73
CA SER A 15 5.68 4.29 -2.33
C SER A 15 4.79 5.15 -1.44
N ILE A 16 3.91 5.93 -2.08
CA ILE A 16 2.82 6.66 -1.43
C ILE A 16 1.49 6.25 -2.08
N ASP A 17 0.59 5.65 -1.29
CA ASP A 17 -0.77 5.29 -1.69
C ASP A 17 -1.73 6.40 -1.25
N LEU A 18 -2.06 7.31 -2.19
CA LEU A 18 -2.90 8.48 -1.95
C LEU A 18 -4.38 8.15 -2.24
N GLY A 19 -5.21 8.17 -1.20
CA GLY A 19 -6.57 7.61 -1.25
C GLY A 19 -6.55 6.11 -1.04
N CYS A 20 -5.86 5.65 0.02
CA CYS A 20 -5.52 4.25 0.21
C CYS A 20 -6.75 3.34 0.43
N GLY A 21 -7.91 3.88 0.84
CA GLY A 21 -9.10 3.09 1.14
C GLY A 21 -8.79 2.00 2.16
N TYR A 22 -8.93 0.74 1.78
CA TYR A 22 -8.62 -0.42 2.63
C TYR A 22 -7.14 -0.86 2.60
N GLY A 23 -6.28 -0.09 1.91
CA GLY A 23 -4.82 -0.25 1.87
C GLY A 23 -4.28 -1.27 0.86
N VAL A 24 -5.09 -1.74 -0.09
CA VAL A 24 -4.73 -2.87 -0.97
C VAL A 24 -3.50 -2.56 -1.83
N LEU A 25 -3.43 -1.37 -2.43
CA LEU A 25 -2.31 -1.00 -3.31
C LEU A 25 -1.02 -0.81 -2.51
N GLY A 26 -1.07 -0.06 -1.42
CA GLY A 26 0.07 0.10 -0.52
C GLY A 26 0.58 -1.22 0.07
N MET A 27 -0.32 -2.15 0.41
CA MET A 27 0.07 -3.50 0.85
C MET A 27 0.71 -4.32 -0.27
N THR A 28 0.21 -4.23 -1.52
CA THR A 28 0.88 -4.89 -2.64
C THR A 28 2.28 -4.33 -2.85
N ALA A 29 2.43 -3.00 -2.87
CA ALA A 29 3.75 -2.36 -2.95
C ALA A 29 4.69 -2.83 -1.83
N ALA A 30 4.22 -2.87 -0.57
CA ALA A 30 5.01 -3.36 0.56
C ALA A 30 5.42 -4.83 0.46
N ARG A 31 4.70 -5.63 -0.33
CA ARG A 31 5.03 -7.04 -0.56
C ARG A 31 6.03 -7.24 -1.67
N GLU A 32 5.92 -6.47 -2.74
CA GLU A 32 6.82 -6.54 -3.89
C GLU A 32 8.14 -5.79 -3.63
N CYS A 33 8.12 -4.78 -2.74
CA CYS A 33 9.26 -3.94 -2.35
C CYS A 33 9.56 -4.06 -0.85
N PRO A 34 9.93 -5.25 -0.33
CA PRO A 34 10.05 -5.50 1.11
C PRO A 34 11.11 -4.66 1.83
N ASN A 35 12.06 -4.07 1.10
CA ASN A 35 13.10 -3.19 1.65
C ASN A 35 12.73 -1.70 1.55
N GLY A 36 11.61 -1.37 0.89
CA GLY A 36 11.11 -0.01 0.73
C GLY A 36 10.23 0.47 1.89
N GLN A 37 9.95 1.77 1.89
CA GLN A 37 9.03 2.42 2.81
C GLN A 37 7.74 2.84 2.11
N HIS A 38 6.62 2.35 2.65
CA HIS A 38 5.30 2.53 2.05
C HIS A 38 4.39 3.36 2.97
N THR A 39 3.92 4.50 2.47
CA THR A 39 3.03 5.40 3.21
C THR A 39 1.63 5.35 2.62
N LEU A 40 0.63 5.02 3.44
CA LEU A 40 -0.77 4.97 3.05
C LEU A 40 -1.49 6.20 3.63
N ILE A 41 -2.17 6.96 2.77
CA ILE A 41 -2.84 8.22 3.14
C ILE A 41 -4.28 8.19 2.65
N ASP A 42 -5.22 8.53 3.52
CA ASP A 42 -6.60 8.80 3.12
C ASP A 42 -7.14 10.02 3.89
N LYS A 43 -8.13 10.69 3.30
CA LYS A 43 -8.87 11.76 3.97
C LYS A 43 -9.86 11.20 4.98
N ASP A 44 -10.39 10.01 4.72
CA ASP A 44 -11.32 9.33 5.62
C ASP A 44 -10.55 8.57 6.71
N PHE A 45 -10.74 8.99 7.97
CA PHE A 45 -10.12 8.33 9.11
C PHE A 45 -10.55 6.86 9.25
N MET A 46 -11.75 6.49 8.79
CA MET A 46 -12.20 5.10 8.80
C MET A 46 -11.43 4.26 7.79
N ALA A 47 -11.13 4.81 6.60
CA ALA A 47 -10.29 4.14 5.61
C ALA A 47 -8.90 3.86 6.18
N VAL A 48 -8.28 4.85 6.82
CA VAL A 48 -6.98 4.69 7.50
C VAL A 48 -7.04 3.59 8.57
N GLU A 49 -8.08 3.56 9.42
CA GLU A 49 -8.22 2.52 10.45
C GLU A 49 -8.41 1.12 9.84
N TYR A 50 -9.14 1.00 8.74
CA TYR A 50 -9.28 -0.27 8.03
C TYR A 50 -7.97 -0.71 7.36
N ALA A 51 -7.27 0.20 6.69
CA ALA A 51 -5.96 -0.08 6.11
C ALA A 51 -4.98 -0.55 7.18
N ARG A 52 -4.94 0.12 8.34
CA ARG A 52 -4.12 -0.27 9.50
C ARG A 52 -4.40 -1.71 9.93
N ARG A 53 -5.67 -2.07 10.11
CA ARG A 53 -6.09 -3.44 10.48
C ARG A 53 -5.77 -4.48 9.42
N ASN A 54 -5.80 -4.11 8.14
CA ASN A 54 -5.45 -5.02 7.06
C ASN A 54 -3.94 -5.24 7.00
N CYS A 55 -3.12 -4.19 7.17
CA CYS A 55 -1.68 -4.32 7.28
C CYS A 55 -1.27 -5.22 8.46
N GLU A 56 -1.94 -5.11 9.62
CA GLU A 56 -1.69 -6.00 10.78
C GLU A 56 -2.01 -7.48 10.50
N LYS A 57 -2.92 -7.78 9.57
CA LYS A 57 -3.28 -9.16 9.17
C LYS A 57 -2.40 -9.72 8.05
N MET A 58 -1.60 -8.87 7.44
CA MET A 58 -0.72 -9.22 6.32
C MET A 58 0.56 -9.92 6.80
N VAL A 59 0.84 -9.86 8.10
CA VAL A 59 1.95 -10.55 8.78
C VAL A 59 1.83 -12.06 8.66
#